data_AF-A0AAV2HJJ9-F1
#
_entry.id   AF-A0AAV2HJJ9-F1
#
_cell.length_a   1.000
_cell.length_b   1.000
_cell.length_c   1.000
_cell.angle_alpha   90.00
_cell.angle_beta   90.00
_cell.angle_gamma   90.00
#
_symmetry.space_group_name_H-M   'P 1'
#
loop_
_entity.id
_entity.type
_entity.pdbx_description
1 polymer ?
#
loop_
_entity_poly.entity_id
_entity_poly.type
_entity_poly.pdbx_seq_one_letter_code
_entity_poly.pdbx_strand_id
1 'polypeptide(L)'
;MMFARVIEEDGELQICIRDKELANLYNMFYTRYTLDRYAYQHKVNCGLEIMVTDALVLANDYIKFKGEGKKMLNISECITDMKAYTELNDNVLFKILYFDNEDEMDSQSSSSESVYSPILFTPETNDEWDVEEASDNEEIVME
;
A
#
# COMPACT_ATOMS: atom_id res chain seq x y z
N MET A 1 -26.12 6.57 8.34
CA MET A 1 -25.72 7.31 9.55
C MET A 1 -26.97 7.91 10.20
N MET A 2 -27.57 7.23 11.19
CA MET A 2 -28.80 7.71 11.85
C MET A 2 -28.57 8.31 13.24
N PHE A 3 -27.42 8.05 13.87
CA PHE A 3 -27.13 8.41 15.26
C PHE A 3 -25.99 9.41 15.43
N ALA A 4 -25.52 10.01 14.33
CA ALA A 4 -24.58 11.12 14.36
C ALA A 4 -25.34 12.45 14.49
N ARG A 5 -24.85 13.35 15.33
CA ARG A 5 -25.37 14.73 15.49
C ARG A 5 -24.20 15.70 15.56
N VAL A 6 -24.47 16.98 15.32
CA VAL A 6 -23.49 18.04 15.54
C VAL A 6 -23.80 18.71 16.87
N ILE A 7 -22.80 18.81 17.74
CA ILE A 7 -22.89 19.45 19.06
C ILE A 7 -21.72 20.43 19.17
N GLU A 8 -21.94 21.56 19.84
CA GLU A 8 -20.88 22.50 20.17
C GLU A 8 -20.16 22.02 21.43
N GLU A 9 -18.89 21.66 21.28
CA GLU A 9 -17.99 21.24 22.36
C GLU A 9 -16.76 22.15 22.31
N ASP A 10 -16.39 22.75 23.44
CA ASP A 10 -15.26 23.70 23.56
C ASP A 10 -15.25 24.87 22.54
N GLY A 11 -16.44 25.33 22.13
CA GLY A 11 -16.60 26.43 21.17
C GLY A 11 -16.45 26.02 19.71
N GLU A 12 -16.33 24.72 19.41
CA GLU A 12 -16.31 24.18 18.06
C GLU A 12 -17.46 23.20 17.83
N LEU A 13 -18.03 23.23 16.62
CA LEU A 13 -19.06 22.30 16.21
C LEU A 13 -18.42 20.96 15.80
N GLN A 14 -18.66 19.92 16.60
CA GLN A 14 -18.10 18.58 16.40
C GLN A 14 -19.20 17.56 16.06
N ILE A 15 -18.84 16.52 15.31
CA ILE A 15 -19.72 15.38 15.05
C ILE A 15 -19.66 14.46 16.27
N CYS A 16 -20.77 14.34 16.98
CA CYS A 16 -20.92 13.50 18.15
C CYS A 16 -21.76 12.25 17.81
N ILE A 17 -21.36 11.14 18.41
CA ILE A 17 -22.02 9.84 18.29
C ILE A 17 -22.83 9.60 19.55
N ARG A 18 -24.02 9.01 19.43
CA ARG A 18 -24.83 8.65 20.59
C ARG A 18 -24.21 7.51 21.39
N ASP A 19 -24.28 7.58 22.72
CA ASP A 19 -23.62 6.65 23.66
C ASP A 19 -23.86 5.15 23.37
N LYS A 20 -25.06 4.79 22.91
CA LYS A 20 -25.40 3.40 22.54
C LYS A 20 -24.58 2.81 21.39
N GLU A 21 -23.96 3.67 20.57
CA GLU A 21 -23.13 3.27 19.43
C GLU A 21 -21.66 3.10 19.83
N LEU A 22 -21.31 3.28 21.11
CA LEU A 22 -19.95 3.11 21.61
C LEU A 22 -19.39 1.72 21.25
N ALA A 23 -20.19 0.66 21.43
CA ALA A 23 -19.81 -0.70 21.04
C ALA A 23 -19.56 -0.84 19.52
N ASN A 24 -20.33 -0.14 18.69
CA ASN A 24 -20.14 -0.14 17.24
C ASN A 24 -18.85 0.59 16.85
N LEU A 25 -18.51 1.67 17.56
CA LEU A 25 -17.24 2.37 17.37
C LEU A 25 -16.05 1.49 17.76
N TYR A 26 -16.12 0.78 18.89
CA TYR A 26 -15.11 -0.20 19.25
C TYR A 26 -14.97 -1.30 18.19
N ASN A 27 -16.09 -1.82 17.69
CA ASN A 27 -16.07 -2.84 16.65
C ASN A 27 -15.48 -2.33 15.32
N MET A 28 -15.64 -1.04 15.01
CA MET A 28 -14.99 -0.42 13.84
C MET A 28 -13.46 -0.49 13.95
N PHE A 29 -12.90 -0.10 15.09
CA PHE A 29 -11.45 -0.18 15.32
C PHE A 29 -10.96 -1.62 15.36
N TYR A 30 -11.72 -2.53 15.96
CA TYR A 30 -11.41 -3.96 15.96
C TYR A 30 -11.41 -4.57 14.55
N THR A 31 -12.38 -4.20 13.72
CA THR A 31 -12.44 -4.62 12.31
C THR A 31 -11.25 -4.08 11.53
N ARG A 32 -10.88 -2.81 11.75
CA ARG A 32 -9.67 -2.23 11.13
C ARG A 32 -8.41 -2.98 11.53
N TYR A 33 -8.24 -3.27 12.82
CA TYR A 33 -7.12 -4.07 13.32
C TYR A 33 -7.06 -5.46 12.66
N THR A 34 -8.22 -6.11 12.56
CA THR A 34 -8.33 -7.43 11.93
C THR A 34 -7.91 -7.37 10.45
N LEU A 35 -8.41 -6.39 9.69
CA LEU A 35 -8.03 -6.22 8.28
C LEU A 35 -6.53 -5.92 8.11
N ASP A 36 -5.99 -5.07 8.97
CA ASP A 36 -4.56 -4.72 8.95
C ASP A 36 -3.68 -5.94 9.21
N ARG A 37 -4.00 -6.71 10.27
CA ARG A 37 -3.23 -7.89 10.66
C ARG A 37 -3.31 -9.04 9.65
N TYR A 38 -4.48 -9.28 9.07
CA TYR A 38 -4.71 -10.48 8.25
C TYR A 38 -4.65 -10.24 6.75
N ALA A 39 -4.89 -9.03 6.26
CA ALA A 39 -4.91 -8.74 4.82
C ALA A 39 -3.81 -7.75 4.41
N TYR A 40 -3.75 -6.56 5.02
CA TYR A 40 -2.82 -5.51 4.56
C TYR A 40 -1.37 -5.86 4.87
N GLN A 41 -1.08 -6.27 6.10
CA GLN A 41 0.27 -6.66 6.53
C GLN A 41 0.57 -8.15 6.34
N HIS A 42 -0.16 -8.81 5.43
CA HIS A 42 0.09 -10.21 5.15
C HIS A 42 1.51 -10.37 4.58
N LYS A 43 2.33 -11.25 5.17
CA LYS A 43 3.77 -11.40 4.85
C LYS A 43 4.04 -11.56 3.34
N VAL A 44 3.19 -12.30 2.62
CA VAL A 44 3.33 -12.48 1.17
C VAL A 44 2.98 -11.20 0.41
N ASN A 45 1.99 -10.43 0.87
CA ASN A 45 1.63 -9.16 0.23
C ASN A 45 2.76 -8.14 0.40
N CYS A 46 3.32 -8.02 1.61
CA CYS A 46 4.49 -7.16 1.85
C CYS A 46 5.69 -7.56 0.97
N GLY A 47 5.94 -8.87 0.82
CA GLY A 47 6.98 -9.35 -0.09
C GLY A 47 6.73 -8.96 -1.54
N LEU A 48 5.50 -9.10 -2.02
CA LEU A 48 5.11 -8.66 -3.38
C LEU A 48 5.25 -7.15 -3.56
N GLU A 49 4.86 -6.34 -2.57
CA GLU A 49 5.01 -4.88 -2.61
C GLU A 49 6.46 -4.44 -2.74
N ILE A 50 7.38 -5.09 -2.00
CA ILE A 50 8.82 -4.85 -2.12
C ILE A 50 9.30 -5.19 -3.53
N MET A 51 8.93 -6.36 -4.05
CA MET A 51 9.33 -6.78 -5.40
C MET A 51 8.82 -5.83 -6.49
N VAL A 52 7.57 -5.38 -6.39
CA VAL A 52 6.99 -4.41 -7.31
C VAL A 52 7.72 -3.08 -7.22
N THR A 53 8.05 -2.64 -6.00
CA THR A 53 8.82 -1.40 -5.77
C THR A 53 10.21 -1.49 -6.41
N ASP A 54 10.92 -2.60 -6.21
CA ASP A 54 12.23 -2.83 -6.81
C ASP A 54 12.16 -2.82 -8.35
N ALA A 55 11.14 -3.47 -8.92
CA ALA A 55 10.91 -3.44 -10.37
C ALA A 55 10.63 -2.03 -10.90
N LEU A 56 9.84 -1.22 -10.18
CA LEU A 56 9.57 0.17 -10.54
C LEU A 56 10.82 1.05 -10.45
N VAL A 57 11.67 0.85 -9.44
CA VAL A 57 12.95 1.57 -9.30
C VAL A 57 13.88 1.23 -10.45
N LEU A 58 14.02 -0.05 -10.81
CA LEU A 58 14.85 -0.48 -11.95
C LEU A 58 14.31 0.04 -13.30
N ALA A 59 12.99 0.10 -13.45
CA ALA A 59 12.35 0.57 -14.68
C ALA A 59 12.31 2.09 -14.86
N ASN A 60 12.62 2.85 -13.80
CA ASN A 60 12.43 4.32 -13.75
C ASN A 60 13.11 5.06 -14.90
N ASP A 61 14.29 4.61 -15.33
CA ASP A 61 15.11 5.30 -16.35
C ASP A 61 14.73 4.90 -17.79
N TYR A 62 14.05 3.77 -17.96
CA TYR A 62 13.70 3.19 -19.26
C TYR A 62 12.27 3.54 -19.68
N ILE A 63 11.32 3.50 -18.74
CA ILE A 63 9.91 3.75 -19.03
C ILE A 63 9.59 5.23 -18.87
N LYS A 64 9.12 5.84 -19.95
CA LYS A 64 8.80 7.26 -20.00
C LYS A 64 7.32 7.51 -20.24
N PHE A 65 6.83 8.59 -19.62
CA PHE A 65 5.46 9.06 -19.73
C PHE A 65 5.42 10.44 -20.39
N LYS A 66 4.35 10.71 -21.12
CA LYS A 66 4.23 11.94 -21.90
C LYS A 66 3.57 13.04 -21.07
N GLY A 67 4.39 13.98 -20.64
CA GLY A 67 3.93 15.18 -19.95
C GLY A 67 3.31 16.25 -20.87
N GLU A 68 2.94 17.35 -20.24
CA GLU A 68 2.57 18.59 -20.89
C GLU A 68 3.74 19.11 -21.74
N GLY A 69 3.43 19.69 -22.90
CA GLY A 69 4.46 20.15 -23.85
C GLY A 69 5.27 19.03 -24.54
N LYS A 70 4.84 17.76 -24.46
CA LYS A 70 5.56 16.58 -25.00
C LYS A 70 6.89 16.29 -24.31
N LYS A 71 7.10 16.77 -23.07
CA LYS A 71 8.23 16.35 -22.25
C LYS A 71 8.07 14.87 -21.90
N MET A 72 9.12 14.08 -22.05
CA MET A 72 9.14 12.72 -21.55
C MET A 72 9.64 12.74 -20.11
N LEU A 73 8.85 12.20 -19.18
CA LEU A 73 9.14 12.13 -17.75
C LEU A 73 9.37 10.68 -17.33
N ASN A 74 10.27 10.49 -16.37
CA ASN A 74 10.47 9.20 -15.72
C ASN A 74 9.34 8.89 -14.73
N ILE A 75 9.24 7.65 -14.25
CA ILE A 75 8.19 7.21 -13.31
C ILE A 75 8.15 8.12 -12.06
N SER A 76 9.31 8.38 -11.45
CA SER A 76 9.44 9.23 -10.26
C SER A 76 9.08 10.71 -10.50
N GLU A 77 9.22 11.21 -11.73
CA GLU A 77 8.95 12.61 -12.06
C GLU A 77 7.48 12.88 -12.39
N CYS A 78 6.69 11.83 -12.65
CA CYS A 78 5.27 11.94 -13.01
C CYS A 78 4.45 12.70 -11.96
N ILE A 79 4.84 12.70 -10.68
CA ILE A 79 4.16 13.46 -9.63
C ILE A 79 4.16 14.98 -9.88
N THR A 80 5.08 15.48 -10.69
CA THR A 80 5.22 16.92 -10.97
C THR A 80 4.28 17.42 -12.07
N ASP A 81 3.72 16.51 -12.87
CA ASP A 81 2.88 16.84 -14.03
C ASP A 81 1.59 15.99 -14.01
N MET A 82 0.45 16.67 -13.83
CA MET A 82 -0.86 16.02 -13.75
C MET A 82 -1.21 15.22 -15.01
N LYS A 83 -0.71 15.63 -16.18
CA LYS A 83 -0.98 14.91 -17.42
C LYS A 83 -0.27 13.57 -17.44
N ALA A 84 1.01 13.56 -17.08
CA ALA A 84 1.78 12.32 -16.97
C ALA A 84 1.26 11.45 -15.82
N TYR A 85 0.90 12.05 -14.68
CA TYR A 85 0.37 11.34 -13.51
C TYR A 85 -0.95 10.62 -13.80
N THR A 86 -1.82 11.21 -14.62
CA THR A 86 -3.09 10.57 -15.02
C THR A 86 -2.86 9.29 -15.84
N GLU A 87 -1.74 9.22 -16.58
CA GLU A 87 -1.37 8.04 -17.36
C GLU A 87 -0.59 7.00 -16.54
N LEU A 88 -0.13 7.34 -15.32
CA LEU A 88 0.58 6.44 -14.42
C LEU A 88 -0.42 5.66 -13.57
N ASN A 89 -0.72 4.44 -14.00
CA ASN A 89 -1.57 3.47 -13.31
C ASN A 89 -0.93 2.08 -13.34
N ASP A 90 -1.62 1.07 -12.84
CA ASP A 90 -1.15 -0.34 -12.78
C ASP A 90 -0.71 -0.89 -14.15
N ASN A 91 -1.08 -0.26 -15.27
CA ASN A 91 -0.57 -0.59 -16.59
C ASN A 91 0.95 -0.42 -16.72
N VAL A 92 1.60 0.31 -15.81
CA VAL A 92 3.06 0.38 -15.73
C VAL A 92 3.68 -1.01 -15.52
N LEU A 93 3.01 -1.90 -14.78
CA LEU A 93 3.50 -3.27 -14.56
C LEU A 93 3.49 -4.07 -15.86
N PHE A 94 2.44 -3.91 -16.68
CA PHE A 94 2.41 -4.51 -18.02
C PHE A 94 3.43 -3.87 -18.96
N LYS A 95 3.67 -2.56 -18.87
CA LYS A 95 4.75 -1.91 -19.63
C LYS A 95 6.13 -2.44 -19.26
N ILE A 96 6.37 -2.76 -17.99
CA ILE A 96 7.62 -3.40 -17.52
C ILE A 96 7.68 -4.84 -18.06
N LEU A 97 6.59 -5.58 -17.97
CA LEU A 97 6.54 -6.99 -18.37
C LEU A 97 6.75 -7.18 -19.88
N TYR A 98 6.16 -6.32 -20.70
CA TYR A 98 6.25 -6.36 -22.16
C TYR A 98 7.25 -5.33 -22.70
N PHE A 99 8.25 -4.97 -21.90
CA PHE A 99 9.33 -4.10 -22.33
C PHE A 99 10.24 -4.89 -23.28
N ASP A 100 9.85 -4.99 -24.55
CA ASP A 100 10.75 -5.41 -25.61
C ASP A 100 11.70 -4.25 -25.92
N ASN A 101 12.97 -4.41 -25.54
CA ASN A 101 14.03 -3.60 -26.10
C ASN A 101 14.08 -3.90 -27.61
N GLU A 102 13.49 -3.05 -28.45
CA GLU A 102 13.72 -3.05 -29.90
C GLU A 102 15.21 -2.73 -30.25
N ASP A 103 16.07 -2.48 -29.26
CA ASP A 103 17.49 -2.15 -29.42
C ASP A 103 18.48 -3.30 -29.16
N GLU A 104 18.04 -4.55 -28.90
CA GLU A 104 18.93 -5.72 -28.95
C GLU A 104 18.33 -6.85 -29.79
N MET A 105 18.49 -6.72 -31.12
CA MET A 105 18.63 -7.92 -31.96
C MET A 105 19.89 -8.67 -31.54
N ASP A 106 19.72 -9.99 -31.43
CA ASP A 106 20.70 -11.04 -31.16
C ASP A 106 20.90 -11.41 -29.69
N SER A 107 20.37 -12.59 -29.36
CA SER A 107 20.64 -13.43 -28.19
C SER A 107 20.12 -12.95 -26.83
N GLN A 108 18.86 -13.29 -26.51
CA GLN A 108 18.56 -14.30 -25.48
C GLN A 108 17.04 -14.50 -25.31
N SER A 109 16.50 -15.48 -26.03
CA SER A 109 15.22 -16.14 -25.72
C SER A 109 15.42 -17.06 -24.51
N SER A 110 15.70 -16.51 -23.32
CA SER A 110 15.85 -17.32 -22.10
C SER A 110 15.46 -16.66 -20.77
N SER A 111 15.10 -15.37 -20.74
CA SER A 111 14.92 -14.66 -19.45
C SER A 111 13.47 -14.38 -19.06
N SER A 112 12.49 -14.56 -19.95
CA SER A 112 11.07 -14.28 -19.66
C SER A 112 10.37 -15.35 -18.81
N GLU A 113 11.00 -16.50 -18.56
CA GLU A 113 10.45 -17.58 -17.73
C GLU A 113 10.78 -17.45 -16.22
N SER A 114 11.62 -16.50 -15.82
CA SER A 114 12.09 -16.37 -14.43
C SER A 114 11.10 -15.67 -13.48
N VAL A 115 10.13 -14.91 -14.00
CA VAL A 115 9.20 -14.13 -13.17
C VAL A 115 8.10 -15.01 -12.55
N TYR A 116 7.91 -16.23 -13.07
CA TYR A 116 6.95 -17.23 -12.56
C TYR A 116 7.62 -18.42 -11.86
N SER A 117 8.83 -18.26 -11.31
CA SER A 117 9.21 -19.18 -10.23
C SER A 117 8.38 -18.82 -9.00
N PRO A 118 7.76 -19.78 -8.28
CA PRO A 118 7.08 -19.47 -7.04
C PRO A 118 8.12 -18.84 -6.12
N ILE A 119 8.01 -17.53 -5.92
CA ILE A 119 8.86 -16.74 -5.04
C ILE A 119 8.61 -17.28 -3.64
N LEU A 120 9.38 -18.30 -3.29
CA LEU A 120 9.64 -18.70 -1.92
C LEU A 120 10.53 -17.60 -1.34
N PHE A 121 9.94 -16.43 -1.09
CA PHE A 121 10.48 -15.54 -0.08
C PHE A 121 10.25 -16.26 1.25
N THR A 122 11.25 -17.03 1.69
CA THR A 122 11.34 -17.43 3.09
C THR A 122 11.61 -16.13 3.84
N PRO A 123 10.68 -15.66 4.70
CA PRO A 123 11.02 -14.55 5.56
C PRO A 123 12.12 -15.09 6.48
N GLU A 124 13.36 -14.67 6.26
CA GLU A 124 14.33 -14.70 7.34
C GLU A 124 13.66 -13.93 8.49
N THR A 125 13.40 -14.68 9.54
CA THR A 125 12.74 -14.25 10.76
C THR A 125 13.54 -13.11 11.38
N ASN A 126 13.16 -11.86 11.10
CA ASN A 126 13.16 -10.84 12.14
C ASN A 126 11.88 -11.02 12.96
N ASP A 127 11.85 -12.13 13.70
CA ASP A 127 11.02 -12.27 14.88
C ASP A 127 11.66 -11.41 15.99
N GLU A 128 11.58 -10.10 15.83
CA GLU A 128 11.94 -9.10 16.86
C GLU A 128 10.89 -7.98 16.80
N TRP A 129 9.64 -8.38 17.00
CA TRP A 129 8.62 -7.51 17.58
C TRP A 129 8.06 -8.29 18.76
N ASP A 130 8.79 -8.22 19.87
CA ASP A 130 8.34 -8.65 21.18
C ASP A 130 6.98 -8.03 21.46
N VAL A 131 5.93 -8.86 21.39
CA VAL A 131 4.69 -8.59 22.10
C VAL A 131 4.91 -9.14 23.52
N GLU A 132 5.78 -8.48 24.28
CA GLU A 132 5.80 -8.64 25.74
C GLU A 132 4.56 -7.98 26.32
N GLU A 133 3.73 -8.85 26.91
CA GLU A 133 2.81 -8.60 28.03
C GLU A 133 1.98 -7.30 28.02
N ALA A 134 0.79 -7.40 27.43
CA ALA A 134 -0.39 -6.72 27.97
C ALA A 134 -1.28 -7.74 28.71
N SER A 135 -0.69 -8.50 29.63
CA SER A 135 -1.40 -9.08 30.77
C SER A 135 -0.85 -8.41 32.02
N ASP A 136 -1.57 -7.39 32.48
CA ASP A 136 -1.64 -6.92 33.87
C ASP A 136 -2.08 -5.46 33.86
N ASN A 137 -3.40 -5.26 33.98
CA ASN A 137 -4.05 -4.22 34.78
C ASN A 137 -5.57 -4.40 34.66
N GLU A 138 -6.07 -5.49 35.22
CA GLU A 138 -7.39 -5.51 35.84
C GLU A 138 -7.33 -4.59 37.08
N GLU A 139 -7.73 -3.33 36.94
CA GLU A 139 -8.37 -2.56 38.02
C GLU A 139 -8.89 -1.23 37.46
N ILE A 140 -10.14 -1.24 37.00
CA ILE A 140 -10.94 -0.01 36.95
C ILE A 140 -11.83 -0.05 38.19
N VAL A 141 -11.32 0.57 39.25
CA VAL A 141 -12.06 0.87 40.48
C VAL A 141 -13.23 1.79 40.10
N MET A 142 -14.43 1.35 40.43
CA MET A 142 -15.61 2.22 40.48
C MET A 142 -15.54 3.08 41.74
N GLU A 143 -15.40 4.39 41.56
CA GLU A 143 -15.93 5.42 42.47
C GLU A 143 -16.55 6.56 41.65
#